data_AF-A0A554K709-F1
#
_entry.id   AF-A0A554K709-F1
#
_cell.length_a   1.000
_cell.length_b   1.000
_cell.length_c   1.000
_cell.angle_alpha   90.00
_cell.angle_beta   90.00
_cell.angle_gamma   90.00
#
_symmetry.space_group_name_H-M   'P 1'
#
loop_
_entity.id
_entity.type
_entity.pdbx_description
1 polymer ?
#
loop_
_entity_poly.entity_id
_entity_poly.type
_entity_poly.pdbx_seq_one_letter_code
_entity_poly.pdbx_strand_id
1 'polypeptide(L)'
;MTLPLTLLYVIYLLLVGVFVLYSFFNIYHLLRFGSPFIVTISVSLLYLLGAVTLLSTSWVFIGGIDWSTTIDLLAPPTTFFQ
;
A
#
# COMPACT_ATOMS: atom_id res chain seq x y z
N MET A 1 15.29 -21.74 8.12
CA MET A 1 13.99 -21.48 8.79
C MET A 1 13.11 -20.82 7.74
N THR A 2 11.97 -21.41 7.42
CA THR A 2 11.16 -20.98 6.27
C THR A 2 10.05 -20.03 6.71
N LEU A 3 9.85 -18.95 5.96
CA LEU A 3 8.79 -17.97 6.17
C LEU A 3 7.86 -17.97 4.95
N PRO A 4 6.56 -18.22 5.10
CA PRO A 4 5.61 -18.17 3.99
C PRO A 4 5.42 -16.73 3.52
N LEU A 5 5.58 -16.46 2.23
CA LEU A 5 5.44 -15.12 1.67
C LEU A 5 4.01 -14.57 1.85
N THR A 6 3.02 -15.46 1.98
CA THR A 6 1.63 -15.12 2.32
C THR A 6 1.53 -14.27 3.60
N LEU A 7 2.41 -14.49 4.60
CA LEU A 7 2.39 -13.70 5.83
C LEU A 7 2.69 -12.22 5.55
N LEU A 8 3.68 -11.95 4.70
CA LEU A 8 4.01 -10.59 4.29
C LEU A 8 2.88 -9.96 3.47
N TYR A 9 2.21 -10.74 2.63
CA TYR A 9 1.04 -10.27 1.89
C TYR A 9 -0.11 -9.84 2.82
N VAL A 10 -0.43 -10.64 3.83
CA VAL A 10 -1.49 -10.32 4.80
C VAL A 10 -1.15 -9.05 5.58
N ILE A 11 0.10 -8.90 6.03
CA ILE A 11 0.56 -7.68 6.71
C ILE A 11 0.44 -6.46 5.79
N TYR A 12 0.86 -6.60 4.53
CA TYR A 12 0.72 -5.55 3.52
C TYR A 12 -0.74 -5.15 3.33
N LEU A 13 -1.66 -6.12 3.16
CA LEU A 13 -3.09 -5.84 3.01
C LEU A 13 -3.69 -5.14 4.22
N LEU A 14 -3.27 -5.51 5.43
CA LEU A 14 -3.70 -4.84 6.66
C LEU A 14 -3.27 -3.37 6.66
N LEU A 15 -2.01 -3.10 6.34
CA LEU A 15 -1.48 -1.72 6.27
C LEU A 15 -2.21 -0.90 5.20
N VAL A 16 -2.46 -1.46 4.02
CA VAL A 16 -3.26 -0.82 2.97
C VAL A 16 -4.68 -0.57 3.44
N GLY A 17 -5.31 -1.54 4.10
CA GLY A 17 -6.65 -1.39 4.65
C GLY A 17 -6.75 -0.24 5.67
N VAL A 18 -5.81 -0.17 6.61
CA VAL A 18 -5.71 0.92 7.58
C VAL A 18 -5.49 2.27 6.88
N PHE A 19 -4.57 2.31 5.91
CA PHE A 19 -4.31 3.51 5.12
C PHE A 19 -5.58 4.00 4.40
N VAL A 20 -6.31 3.11 3.72
CA VAL A 20 -7.53 3.45 2.98
C VAL A 20 -8.62 3.94 3.94
N LEU A 21 -8.85 3.24 5.05
CA LEU A 21 -9.83 3.65 6.05
C LEU A 21 -9.50 5.03 6.65
N TYR A 22 -8.25 5.24 7.03
CA TYR A 22 -7.79 6.53 7.55
C TYR A 22 -7.88 7.65 6.52
N SER A 23 -7.57 7.35 5.25
CA SER A 23 -7.70 8.30 4.14
C SER A 23 -9.16 8.74 3.96
N PHE A 24 -10.11 7.79 3.96
CA PHE A 24 -11.53 8.11 3.87
C PHE A 24 -12.00 8.94 5.06
N PHE A 25 -11.58 8.58 6.28
CA PHE A 25 -11.91 9.35 7.48
C PHE A 25 -11.42 10.79 7.38
N ASN A 26 -10.18 11.03 6.94
CA ASN A 26 -9.62 12.36 6.79
C ASN A 26 -10.36 13.19 5.75
N ILE A 27 -10.68 12.60 4.60
CA ILE A 27 -11.43 13.29 3.55
C ILE A 27 -12.83 13.65 4.05
N TYR A 28 -13.52 12.70 4.69
CA TYR A 28 -14.81 12.96 5.30
C TYR A 28 -14.73 14.09 6.34
N HIS A 29 -13.74 14.04 7.23
CA HIS A 29 -13.54 15.04 8.27
C HIS A 29 -13.28 16.43 7.67
N LEU A 30 -12.46 16.50 6.63
CA LEU A 30 -12.14 17.74 5.92
C LEU A 30 -13.36 18.30 5.17
N LEU A 31 -14.17 17.46 4.53
CA LEU A 31 -15.41 17.89 3.86
C LEU A 31 -16.50 18.33 4.84
N ARG A 32 -16.56 17.72 6.03
CA ARG A 32 -17.61 17.99 7.03
C ARG A 32 -17.26 19.12 8.00
N PHE A 33 -16.02 19.15 8.46
CA PHE A 33 -15.56 20.04 9.54
C PHE A 33 -14.43 20.98 9.10
N GLY A 34 -13.82 20.73 7.93
CA GLY A 34 -12.79 21.61 7.39
C GLY A 34 -13.38 22.90 6.81
N SER A 35 -12.55 23.96 6.79
CA SER A 35 -12.91 25.17 6.07
C SER A 35 -12.70 24.96 4.56
N PRO A 36 -13.70 25.20 3.70
CA PRO A 36 -13.62 24.97 2.27
C PRO A 36 -12.87 26.11 1.57
N PHE A 37 -11.60 26.30 1.92
CA PHE A 37 -10.70 27.14 1.15
C PHE A 37 -10.25 26.40 -0.11
N ILE A 38 -10.07 27.14 -1.21
CA ILE A 38 -9.63 26.58 -2.49
C ILE A 38 -8.33 25.78 -2.35
N VAL A 39 -7.41 26.26 -1.51
CA VAL A 39 -6.15 25.57 -1.19
C VAL A 39 -6.40 24.21 -0.56
N THR A 40 -7.30 24.13 0.44
CA THR A 40 -7.64 22.89 1.13
C THR A 40 -8.23 21.86 0.16
N ILE A 41 -9.09 22.30 -0.76
CA ILE A 41 -9.69 21.43 -1.79
C ILE A 41 -8.60 20.95 -2.76
N SER A 42 -7.76 21.84 -3.28
CA SER A 42 -6.69 21.49 -4.22
C SER A 42 -5.68 20.50 -3.63
N VAL A 43 -5.26 20.71 -2.37
CA VAL A 43 -4.34 19.80 -1.68
C VAL A 43 -4.99 18.44 -1.45
N SER A 44 -6.28 18.41 -1.10
CA SER A 44 -7.02 17.15 -0.91
C SER A 44 -7.15 16.35 -2.20
N LEU A 45 -7.38 17.02 -3.33
CA LEU A 45 -7.41 16.37 -4.65
C LEU A 45 -6.05 15.81 -5.06
N LEU A 46 -4.97 16.56 -4.82
CA LEU A 46 -3.61 16.10 -5.10
C LEU A 46 -3.25 14.88 -4.25
N TYR A 47 -3.60 14.90 -2.97
CA TYR A 47 -3.44 13.77 -2.06
C TYR A 47 -4.18 12.52 -2.57
N LEU A 48 -5.45 12.68 -2.94
CA LEU A 48 -6.27 11.59 -3.49
C LEU A 48 -5.68 10.99 -4.77
N LEU A 49 -5.25 11.84 -5.70
CA LEU A 49 -4.61 11.40 -6.93
C LEU A 49 -3.33 10.61 -6.62
N GLY A 50 -2.47 11.13 -5.75
CA GLY A 50 -1.25 10.45 -5.33
C GLY A 50 -1.52 9.10 -4.67
N ALA A 51 -2.52 9.03 -3.80
CA ALA A 51 -2.94 7.79 -3.14
C ALA A 51 -3.42 6.74 -4.15
N VAL A 52 -4.28 7.13 -5.10
CA VAL A 52 -4.76 6.24 -6.17
C VAL A 52 -3.59 5.75 -7.02
N THR A 53 -2.71 6.65 -7.46
CA THR A 53 -1.53 6.27 -8.27
C THR A 53 -0.65 5.27 -7.53
N LEU A 54 -0.34 5.51 -6.25
CA LEU A 54 0.50 4.61 -5.46
C LEU A 54 -0.15 3.23 -5.24
N LEU A 55 -1.45 3.20 -4.96
CA LEU A 55 -2.17 1.92 -4.79
C LEU A 55 -2.25 1.16 -6.11
N SER A 56 -2.50 1.84 -7.23
CA SER A 56 -2.54 1.23 -8.56
C SER A 56 -1.17 0.69 -8.99
N THR A 57 -0.09 1.45 -8.80
CA THR A 57 1.26 0.96 -9.11
C THR A 57 1.61 -0.24 -8.24
N SER A 58 1.35 -0.14 -6.92
CA SER A 58 1.60 -1.24 -6.01
C SER A 58 0.85 -2.51 -6.43
N TRP A 59 -0.44 -2.41 -6.77
CA TRP A 59 -1.24 -3.53 -7.27
C TRP A 59 -0.61 -4.21 -8.49
N VAL A 60 -0.14 -3.43 -9.47
CA VAL A 60 0.51 -3.96 -10.68
C VAL A 60 1.82 -4.69 -10.34
N PHE A 61 2.66 -4.11 -9.49
CA PHE A 61 3.95 -4.70 -9.13
C PHE A 61 3.81 -6.01 -8.33
N ILE A 62 2.83 -6.08 -7.44
CA ILE A 62 2.68 -7.23 -6.54
C ILE A 62 1.72 -8.29 -7.07
N GLY A 63 0.86 -7.96 -8.05
CA GLY A 63 -0.14 -8.87 -8.61
C GLY A 63 0.43 -10.06 -9.38
N GLY A 64 1.68 -9.95 -9.86
CA GLY A 64 2.40 -11.05 -10.53
C GLY A 64 3.18 -11.96 -9.59
N ILE A 65 3.17 -11.69 -8.28
CA ILE A 65 3.94 -12.47 -7.30
C ILE A 65 3.15 -13.72 -6.90
N ASP A 66 3.81 -14.88 -6.92
CA ASP A 66 3.25 -16.11 -6.35
C ASP A 66 3.38 -16.07 -4.81
N TRP A 67 2.25 -15.78 -4.15
CA TRP A 67 2.17 -15.68 -2.69
C TRP A 67 2.16 -17.02 -1.96
N SER A 68 2.07 -18.15 -2.68
CA SER A 68 2.18 -19.50 -2.10
C SER A 68 3.63 -19.91 -1.83
N THR A 69 4.59 -19.11 -2.31
CA THR A 69 6.02 -19.36 -2.13
C THR A 69 6.48 -19.20 -0.68
N THR A 70 7.54 -19.93 -0.32
CA THR A 70 8.21 -19.83 0.98
C THR A 70 9.64 -19.34 0.80
N ILE A 71 10.07 -18.40 1.64
CA ILE A 71 11.45 -17.90 1.66
C ILE A 71 12.21 -18.66 2.76
N ASP A 72 13.39 -19.20 2.45
CA ASP A 72 14.29 -19.70 3.48
C ASP A 72 15.23 -18.58 3.95
N LEU A 73 15.09 -18.18 5.22
CA LEU A 73 15.82 -17.05 5.79
C LEU A 73 17.31 -17.35 6.02
N LEU A 74 17.71 -18.62 5.92
CA LEU A 74 19.09 -19.06 6.11
C LEU A 74 19.74 -19.55 4.81
N ALA A 75 19.01 -19.50 3.68
CA ALA A 75 19.60 -19.84 2.40
C ALA A 75 20.75 -18.87 2.12
N PRO A 76 21.98 -19.36 1.82
CA PRO A 76 23.03 -18.51 1.34
C PRO A 76 22.54 -17.79 0.06
N PRO A 77 22.89 -16.51 -0.15
CA PRO A 77 22.54 -15.83 -1.39
C PRO A 77 23.17 -16.61 -2.55
N THR A 78 22.36 -17.38 -3.26
CA THR A 78 22.79 -18.04 -4.49
C THR A 78 23.06 -16.93 -5.49
N THR A 79 24.30 -16.78 -5.92
CA THR A 79 24.72 -15.78 -6.91
C THR A 79 23.92 -15.98 -8.21
N PHE A 80 22.95 -15.10 -8.46
CA PHE A 80 22.13 -15.05 -9.68
C PHE A 80 22.90 -14.44 -10.85
N PHE A 81 24.10 -14.95 -11.15
CA PHE A 81 24.86 -14.61 -12.36
C PHE A 81 25.31 -15.89 -13.06
N GLN A 82 24.46 -16.39 -13.96
CA GLN A 82 24.86 -17.16 -15.14
C GLN A 82 24.09 -16.60 -16.34
#